data_AF-A0AAN9H372-F1
#
_entry.id   AF-A0AAN9H372-F1
#
_cell.length_a   1.000
_cell.length_b   1.000
_cell.length_c   1.000
_cell.angle_alpha   90.00
_cell.angle_beta   90.00
_cell.angle_gamma   90.00
#
_symmetry.space_group_name_H-M   'P 1'
#
loop_
_entity.id
_entity.type
_entity.pdbx_description
1 polymer ?
#
loop_
_entity_poly.entity_id
_entity_poly.type
_entity_poly.pdbx_seq_one_letter_code
_entity_poly.pdbx_strand_id
1 'polypeptide(L)'
;MSRSGSSWLPTCIPNTWGFTKEKEGRALREQIKSISRSTVLDDAHIDDAQVLTLTREDLNELFPGIKNFQLRRTIMALITDTVKDSLRSGPETFARALKHLMDKNSNDAAVQDVLKESLRAFREMEEQLKTTLASLKPYIEVMNSLTEASAKQELWENPEGTSSRRKLPSSSQTDLNSPTIKTPHQPLVKVHPLICGQTLGADREIFALLKGVSMSELWDCQFILAFCPIVSRAGTDIEDALRKIPADKPAVLVLMYHTFNPNYVFPSCNTASSQVNIVEHVNMLFHDSQHGLLKCSANEFAINKLQSVFCQYM
;
A
#
# COMPACT_ATOMS: atom_id res chain seq x y z
N MET A 1 -36.15 12.90 -33.42
CA MET A 1 -35.50 12.72 -32.11
C MET A 1 -34.26 11.88 -32.31
N SER A 2 -33.09 12.51 -32.34
CA SER A 2 -31.79 11.82 -32.35
C SER A 2 -30.75 12.84 -31.90
N ARG A 3 -30.48 12.87 -30.60
CA ARG A 3 -29.41 13.66 -29.99
C ARG A 3 -28.13 12.86 -30.08
N SER A 4 -27.26 13.24 -31.01
CA SER A 4 -25.85 12.85 -31.03
C SER A 4 -25.11 13.71 -30.01
N GLY A 5 -24.72 13.13 -28.88
CA GLY A 5 -23.88 13.79 -27.88
C GLY A 5 -22.43 13.77 -28.33
N SER A 6 -21.98 14.84 -28.98
CA SER A 6 -20.57 15.07 -29.28
C SER A 6 -19.80 15.37 -27.99
N SER A 7 -18.79 14.56 -27.69
CA SER A 7 -17.81 14.80 -26.64
C SER A 7 -16.87 15.94 -27.03
N TRP A 8 -17.11 17.13 -26.51
CA TRP A 8 -16.18 18.26 -26.63
C TRP A 8 -15.29 18.28 -25.37
N LEU A 9 -14.24 17.47 -25.37
CA LEU A 9 -13.07 17.78 -24.55
C LEU A 9 -12.06 18.47 -25.47
N PRO A 10 -11.67 19.73 -25.19
CA PRO A 10 -10.60 20.36 -25.94
C PRO A 10 -9.29 19.66 -25.58
N THR A 11 -8.69 18.94 -26.53
CA THR A 11 -7.26 18.59 -26.53
C THR A 11 -6.44 19.85 -26.69
N CYS A 12 -6.38 20.66 -25.63
CA CYS A 12 -5.53 21.84 -25.53
C CYS A 12 -4.59 21.66 -24.35
N ILE A 13 -3.74 20.64 -24.39
CA ILE A 13 -2.46 20.70 -23.69
C ILE A 13 -1.47 21.22 -24.73
N PRO A 14 -0.97 22.47 -24.60
CA PRO A 14 0.01 23.00 -25.53
C PRO A 14 1.24 22.10 -25.58
N ASN A 15 1.74 21.77 -26.77
CA ASN A 15 2.94 20.95 -26.97
C ASN A 15 4.19 21.55 -26.27
N THR A 16 4.15 22.85 -25.95
CA THR A 16 5.13 23.55 -25.12
C THR A 16 5.17 23.05 -23.67
N TRP A 17 4.08 22.49 -23.15
CA TRP A 17 4.00 21.92 -21.81
C TRP A 17 4.85 20.65 -21.66
N GLY A 18 4.85 19.76 -22.67
CA GLY A 18 5.73 18.58 -22.71
C GLY A 18 7.20 18.96 -22.77
N PHE A 19 7.53 19.96 -23.60
CA PHE A 19 8.90 20.47 -23.75
C PHE A 19 9.45 21.12 -22.47
N THR A 20 8.58 21.73 -21.66
CA THR A 20 8.98 22.37 -20.39
C THR A 20 9.30 21.31 -19.34
N LYS A 21 8.50 20.23 -19.26
CA LYS A 21 8.74 19.11 -18.36
C LYS A 21 10.05 18.37 -18.65
N GLU A 22 10.35 18.10 -19.92
CA GLU A 22 11.63 17.45 -20.27
C GLU A 22 12.84 18.32 -19.88
N LYS A 23 12.75 19.64 -20.07
CA LYS A 23 13.82 20.57 -19.71
C LYS A 23 14.02 20.65 -18.19
N GLU A 24 12.94 20.79 -17.42
CA GLU A 24 12.97 20.82 -15.95
C GLU A 24 13.46 19.49 -15.38
N GLY A 25 12.97 18.38 -15.93
CA GLY A 25 13.38 17.02 -15.60
C GLY A 25 14.87 16.78 -15.82
N ARG A 26 15.42 17.22 -16.95
CA ARG A 26 16.87 17.14 -17.23
C ARG A 26 17.70 17.92 -16.24
N ALA A 27 17.30 19.16 -15.93
CA ALA A 27 18.02 19.99 -14.98
C ALA A 27 18.01 19.37 -13.57
N LEU A 28 16.87 18.81 -13.17
CA LEU A 28 16.72 18.11 -11.90
C LEU A 28 17.54 16.81 -11.86
N ARG A 29 17.57 16.04 -12.96
CA ARG A 29 18.40 14.84 -13.11
C ARG A 29 19.88 15.13 -12.83
N GLU A 30 20.42 16.18 -13.42
CA GLU A 30 21.81 16.58 -13.21
C GLU A 30 22.09 17.00 -11.76
N GLN A 31 21.15 17.70 -11.12
CA GLN A 31 21.28 18.03 -9.69
C GLN A 31 21.29 16.77 -8.81
N ILE A 32 20.39 15.81 -9.08
CA ILE A 32 20.35 14.55 -8.34
C ILE A 32 21.64 13.77 -8.56
N LYS A 33 22.17 13.73 -9.79
CA LYS A 33 23.45 13.09 -10.11
C LYS A 33 24.61 13.72 -9.35
N SER A 34 24.65 15.05 -9.25
CA SER A 34 25.66 15.78 -8.47
C SER A 34 25.59 15.51 -6.96
N ILE A 35 24.38 15.47 -6.40
CA ILE A 35 24.18 15.30 -4.94
C ILE A 35 24.39 13.84 -4.53
N SER A 36 23.88 12.89 -5.31
CA SER A 36 24.01 11.45 -5.03
C SER A 36 25.35 10.87 -5.43
N ARG A 37 26.07 11.53 -6.37
CA ARG A 37 27.29 11.02 -7.02
C ARG A 37 27.10 9.62 -7.60
N SER A 38 25.91 9.35 -8.11
CA SER A 38 25.46 8.03 -8.54
C SER A 38 24.89 8.07 -9.96
N THR A 39 25.07 7.00 -10.72
CA THR A 39 24.48 6.76 -12.04
C THR A 39 23.19 5.97 -11.98
N VAL A 40 22.66 5.71 -10.77
CA VAL A 40 21.50 4.81 -10.59
C VAL A 40 20.27 5.23 -11.40
N LEU A 41 20.06 6.52 -11.66
CA LEU A 41 18.96 6.97 -12.53
C LEU A 41 19.15 6.53 -13.99
N ASP A 42 20.40 6.47 -14.47
CA ASP A 42 20.77 6.00 -15.81
C ASP A 42 20.64 4.46 -15.87
N ASP A 43 21.13 3.78 -14.82
CA ASP A 43 21.09 2.32 -14.69
C ASP A 43 19.66 1.77 -14.57
N ALA A 44 18.75 2.53 -13.95
CA ALA A 44 17.32 2.21 -13.84
C ALA A 44 16.50 2.63 -15.08
N HIS A 45 17.14 3.17 -16.13
CA HIS A 45 16.48 3.64 -17.35
C HIS A 45 15.35 4.65 -17.12
N ILE A 46 15.47 5.51 -16.11
CA ILE A 46 14.49 6.56 -15.81
C ILE A 46 14.69 7.70 -16.80
N ASP A 47 13.64 8.13 -17.48
CA ASP A 47 13.69 9.28 -18.42
C ASP A 47 13.58 10.64 -17.70
N ASP A 48 13.88 11.75 -18.41
CA ASP A 48 13.86 13.10 -17.83
C ASP A 48 12.48 13.47 -17.26
N ALA A 49 11.39 13.04 -17.90
CA ALA A 49 10.03 13.37 -17.45
C ALA A 49 9.61 12.57 -16.21
N GLN A 50 10.04 11.32 -16.11
CA GLN A 50 9.81 10.41 -14.98
C GLN A 50 10.56 10.85 -13.72
N VAL A 51 11.69 11.54 -13.85
CA VAL A 51 12.40 12.12 -12.69
C VAL A 51 11.48 13.04 -11.87
N LEU A 52 10.57 13.76 -12.52
CA LEU A 52 9.62 14.66 -11.85
C LEU A 52 8.48 13.92 -11.14
N THR A 53 8.26 12.64 -11.44
CA THR A 53 7.18 11.83 -10.88
C THR A 53 7.67 10.81 -9.86
N LEU A 54 8.98 10.77 -9.56
CA LEU A 54 9.55 9.83 -8.60
C LEU A 54 8.89 9.99 -7.24
N THR A 55 8.43 8.85 -6.72
CA THR A 55 7.78 8.73 -5.44
C THR A 55 8.80 8.48 -4.33
N ARG A 56 8.31 8.52 -3.09
CA ARG A 56 9.14 8.14 -1.93
C ARG A 56 9.61 6.69 -2.05
N GLU A 57 8.75 5.82 -2.57
CA GLU A 57 9.01 4.40 -2.80
C GLU A 57 10.12 4.22 -3.84
N ASP A 58 10.02 4.89 -5.00
CA ASP A 58 11.04 4.84 -6.05
C ASP A 58 12.41 5.31 -5.51
N LEU A 59 12.44 6.39 -4.73
CA LEU A 59 13.68 6.88 -4.11
C LEU A 59 14.25 5.90 -3.08
N ASN A 60 13.42 5.09 -2.42
CA ASN A 60 13.88 4.05 -1.50
C ASN A 60 14.53 2.87 -2.23
N GLU A 61 14.06 2.55 -3.44
CA GLU A 61 14.64 1.52 -4.30
C GLU A 61 15.93 2.01 -4.97
N LEU A 62 15.94 3.23 -5.49
CA LEU A 62 17.10 3.84 -6.15
C LEU A 62 18.23 4.15 -5.15
N PHE A 63 17.89 4.57 -3.93
CA PHE A 63 18.88 4.94 -2.91
C PHE A 63 18.63 4.19 -1.59
N PRO A 64 18.89 2.86 -1.55
CA PRO A 64 18.56 2.04 -0.40
C PRO A 64 19.46 2.32 0.80
N GLY A 65 18.98 1.94 1.98
CA GLY A 65 19.75 2.00 3.24
C GLY A 65 19.58 3.31 4.03
N ILE A 66 19.76 3.20 5.35
CA ILE A 66 19.51 4.31 6.28
C ILE A 66 20.49 5.48 6.09
N LYS A 67 21.70 5.20 5.60
CA LYS A 67 22.72 6.21 5.29
C LYS A 67 22.24 7.20 4.22
N ASN A 68 21.35 6.76 3.33
CA ASN A 68 20.78 7.57 2.26
C ASN A 68 19.45 8.24 2.66
N PHE A 69 19.04 8.20 3.92
CA PHE A 69 17.81 8.86 4.37
C PHE A 69 17.81 10.36 4.06
N GLN A 70 18.91 11.05 4.40
CA GLN A 70 19.04 12.48 4.14
C GLN A 70 19.05 12.77 2.64
N LEU A 71 19.76 11.96 1.85
CA LEU A 71 19.78 12.05 0.39
C LEU A 71 18.38 11.94 -0.20
N ARG A 72 17.61 10.90 0.16
CA ARG A 72 16.23 10.69 -0.31
C ARG A 72 15.32 11.86 0.06
N ARG A 73 15.44 12.38 1.30
CA ARG A 73 14.68 13.54 1.75
C ARG A 73 15.02 14.79 0.92
N THR A 74 16.30 15.03 0.66
CA THR A 74 16.76 16.15 -0.17
C THR A 74 16.26 16.02 -1.61
N ILE A 75 16.37 14.84 -2.22
CA ILE A 75 15.88 14.60 -3.59
C ILE A 75 14.37 14.82 -3.67
N MET A 76 13.59 14.29 -2.71
CA MET A 76 12.14 14.48 -2.67
C MET A 76 11.76 15.96 -2.54
N ALA A 77 12.50 16.72 -1.73
CA ALA A 77 12.29 18.17 -1.60
C ALA A 77 12.56 18.89 -2.94
N LEU A 78 13.67 18.55 -3.62
CA LEU A 78 14.00 19.13 -4.93
C LEU A 78 12.95 18.81 -6.00
N ILE A 79 12.44 17.58 -6.05
CA ILE A 79 11.35 17.19 -6.95
C ILE A 79 10.11 18.05 -6.67
N THR A 80 9.73 18.13 -5.39
CA THR A 80 8.52 18.88 -4.97
C THR A 80 8.64 20.37 -5.30
N ASP A 81 9.79 20.99 -5.03
CA ASP A 81 10.04 22.40 -5.35
C ASP A 81 10.05 22.64 -6.86
N THR A 82 10.68 21.76 -7.65
CA THR A 82 10.70 21.87 -9.11
C THR A 82 9.28 21.77 -9.70
N VAL A 83 8.49 20.80 -9.25
CA VAL A 83 7.09 20.64 -9.70
C VAL A 83 6.24 21.85 -9.29
N LYS A 84 6.46 22.40 -8.08
CA LYS A 84 5.77 23.58 -7.58
C LYS A 84 6.14 24.85 -8.36
N ASP A 85 7.39 25.01 -8.74
CA ASP A 85 7.85 26.12 -9.56
C ASP A 85 7.33 26.01 -11.00
N SER A 86 7.27 24.80 -11.55
CA SER A 86 6.63 24.50 -12.83
C SER A 86 5.15 24.93 -12.83
N LEU A 87 4.42 24.57 -11.76
CA LEU A 87 3.02 25.00 -11.54
C LEU A 87 2.86 26.52 -11.41
N ARG A 88 3.84 27.22 -10.82
CA ARG A 88 3.86 28.68 -10.69
C ARG A 88 4.16 29.40 -11.99
N SER A 89 4.91 28.78 -12.90
CA SER A 89 5.28 29.36 -14.20
C SER A 89 4.13 29.35 -15.22
N GLY A 90 3.11 28.50 -15.02
CA GLY A 90 1.95 28.35 -15.91
C GLY A 90 1.15 29.65 -16.10
N PRO A 91 0.68 30.31 -15.02
CA PRO A 91 -0.04 31.57 -15.10
C PRO A 91 0.75 32.69 -15.77
N GLU A 92 2.05 32.80 -15.51
CA GLU A 92 2.91 33.84 -16.09
C GLU A 92 3.15 33.62 -17.59
N THR A 93 3.35 32.35 -17.98
CA THR A 93 3.51 31.97 -19.39
C THR A 93 2.22 32.19 -20.17
N PHE A 94 1.08 31.82 -19.58
CA PHE A 94 -0.24 32.10 -20.14
C PHE A 94 -0.50 33.60 -20.27
N ALA A 95 -0.22 34.39 -19.22
CA ALA A 95 -0.37 35.84 -19.24
C ALA A 95 0.50 36.49 -20.33
N ARG A 96 1.74 36.02 -20.51
CA ARG A 96 2.64 36.51 -21.57
C ARG A 96 2.13 36.19 -22.97
N ALA A 97 1.65 34.96 -23.18
CA ALA A 97 1.07 34.53 -24.46
C ALA A 97 -0.21 35.33 -24.79
N LEU A 98 -1.07 35.52 -23.79
CA LEU A 98 -2.29 36.31 -23.94
C LEU A 98 -1.98 37.77 -24.26
N LYS A 99 -1.01 38.38 -23.58
CA LYS A 99 -0.57 39.74 -23.85
C LYS A 99 -0.05 39.89 -25.29
N HIS A 100 0.77 38.96 -25.76
CA HIS A 100 1.27 38.96 -27.12
C HIS A 100 0.16 38.74 -28.17
N LEU A 101 -0.86 37.94 -27.87
CA LEU A 101 -2.05 37.78 -28.72
C LEU A 101 -2.86 39.07 -28.79
N MET A 102 -3.05 39.74 -27.64
CA MET A 102 -3.76 41.01 -27.55
C MET A 102 -3.03 42.13 -28.28
N ASP A 103 -1.70 42.19 -28.22
CA ASP A 103 -0.89 43.19 -28.94
C ASP A 103 -0.98 43.00 -30.48
N LYS A 104 -1.22 41.78 -30.96
CA LYS A 104 -1.34 41.48 -32.40
C LYS A 104 -2.75 41.65 -32.97
N ASN A 105 -3.79 41.42 -32.15
CA ASN A 105 -5.19 41.35 -32.58
C ASN A 105 -6.12 42.26 -31.77
N SER A 106 -5.64 43.42 -31.32
CA SER A 106 -6.33 44.24 -30.29
C SER A 106 -7.78 44.63 -30.61
N ASN A 107 -8.14 44.72 -31.89
CA ASN A 107 -9.48 45.13 -32.35
C ASN A 107 -10.32 43.99 -32.94
N ASP A 108 -9.86 42.74 -32.87
CA ASP A 108 -10.59 41.59 -33.43
C ASP A 108 -11.71 41.13 -32.46
N ALA A 109 -12.96 41.33 -32.89
CA ALA A 109 -14.14 40.96 -32.11
C ALA A 109 -14.23 39.46 -31.81
N ALA A 110 -13.75 38.59 -32.71
CA ALA A 110 -13.77 37.15 -32.50
C ALA A 110 -12.76 36.72 -31.42
N VAL A 111 -11.58 37.34 -31.40
CA VAL A 111 -10.56 37.08 -30.36
C VAL A 111 -11.07 37.53 -28.98
N GLN A 112 -11.75 38.67 -28.91
CA GLN A 112 -12.36 39.16 -27.68
C GLN A 112 -13.50 38.27 -27.17
N ASP A 113 -14.32 37.71 -28.08
CA ASP A 113 -15.42 36.80 -27.72
C ASP A 113 -14.89 35.48 -27.17
N VAL A 114 -13.89 34.88 -27.85
CA VAL A 114 -13.20 33.66 -27.37
C VAL A 114 -12.57 33.88 -26.00
N LEU A 115 -11.96 35.04 -25.75
CA LEU A 115 -11.37 35.35 -24.45
C LEU A 115 -12.43 35.44 -23.34
N LYS A 116 -13.58 36.07 -23.62
CA LYS A 116 -14.70 36.16 -22.68
C LYS A 116 -15.28 34.78 -22.36
N GLU A 117 -15.47 33.93 -23.37
CA GLU A 117 -16.00 32.58 -23.18
C GLU A 117 -15.00 31.70 -22.42
N SER A 118 -13.70 31.81 -22.72
CA SER A 118 -12.64 31.13 -21.98
C SER A 118 -12.63 31.55 -20.51
N LEU A 119 -12.77 32.86 -20.23
CA LEU A 119 -12.83 33.39 -18.86
C LEU A 119 -14.07 32.89 -18.12
N ARG A 120 -15.22 32.79 -18.79
CA ARG A 120 -16.44 32.19 -18.21
C ARG A 120 -16.19 30.73 -17.86
N ALA A 121 -15.65 29.94 -18.78
CA ALA A 121 -15.35 28.53 -18.56
C ALA A 121 -14.36 28.32 -17.40
N PHE A 122 -13.31 29.14 -17.27
CA PHE A 122 -12.38 29.06 -16.15
C PHE A 122 -13.05 29.36 -14.80
N ARG A 123 -13.93 30.37 -14.73
CA ARG A 123 -14.69 30.69 -13.50
C ARG A 123 -15.64 29.56 -13.12
N GLU A 124 -16.30 28.95 -14.10
CA GLU A 124 -17.19 27.83 -13.85
C GLU A 124 -16.44 26.61 -13.32
N MET A 125 -15.28 26.29 -13.90
CA MET A 125 -14.41 25.23 -13.37
C MET A 125 -13.88 25.55 -11.96
N GLU A 126 -13.51 26.80 -11.69
CA GLU A 126 -13.09 27.23 -10.34
C GLU A 126 -14.20 26.97 -9.31
N GLU A 127 -15.45 27.31 -9.65
CA GLU A 127 -16.60 27.10 -8.77
C GLU A 127 -16.92 25.62 -8.58
N GLN A 128 -16.83 24.81 -9.64
CA GLN A 128 -16.98 23.36 -9.57
C GLN A 128 -15.92 22.73 -8.67
N LEU A 129 -14.65 23.15 -8.79
CA LEU A 129 -13.55 22.68 -7.93
C LEU A 129 -13.80 23.07 -6.47
N LYS A 130 -14.20 24.32 -6.19
CA LYS A 130 -14.55 24.76 -4.83
C LYS A 130 -15.69 23.94 -4.24
N THR A 131 -16.75 23.72 -5.01
CA THR A 131 -17.91 22.91 -4.59
C THR A 131 -17.48 21.48 -4.29
N THR A 132 -16.65 20.88 -5.15
CA THR A 132 -16.14 19.52 -4.97
C THR A 132 -15.27 19.43 -3.71
N LEU A 133 -14.34 20.37 -3.51
CA LEU A 133 -13.51 20.43 -2.30
C LEU A 133 -14.35 20.61 -1.03
N ALA A 134 -15.38 21.45 -1.07
CA ALA A 134 -16.32 21.63 0.04
C ALA A 134 -17.09 20.33 0.35
N SER A 135 -17.49 19.57 -0.69
CA SER A 135 -18.20 18.29 -0.53
C SER A 135 -17.32 17.19 0.09
N LEU A 136 -16.00 17.23 -0.14
CA LEU A 136 -15.05 16.25 0.40
C LEU A 136 -14.65 16.55 1.85
N LYS A 137 -14.76 17.81 2.28
CA LYS A 137 -14.31 18.28 3.60
C LYS A 137 -14.91 17.50 4.78
N PRO A 138 -16.21 17.16 4.82
CA PRO A 138 -16.79 16.38 5.93
C PRO A 138 -16.20 14.98 6.06
N TYR A 139 -15.86 14.32 4.94
CA TYR A 139 -15.25 12.99 4.96
C TYR A 139 -13.84 13.02 5.57
N ILE A 140 -13.06 14.05 5.23
CA ILE A 140 -11.73 14.26 5.81
C ILE A 140 -11.83 14.50 7.32
N GLU A 141 -12.81 15.27 7.77
CA GLU A 141 -13.03 15.55 9.19
C GLU A 141 -13.43 14.29 9.98
N VAL A 142 -14.34 13.46 9.43
CA VAL A 142 -14.68 12.16 10.02
C VAL A 142 -13.44 11.26 10.13
N MET A 143 -12.64 11.15 9.07
CA MET A 143 -11.41 10.35 9.10
C MET A 143 -10.40 10.86 10.15
N ASN A 144 -10.23 12.18 10.29
CA ASN A 144 -9.35 12.77 11.30
C ASN A 144 -9.84 12.49 12.73
N SER A 145 -11.15 12.65 12.99
CA SER A 145 -11.73 12.35 14.31
C SER A 145 -11.60 10.88 14.72
N LEU A 146 -11.74 9.94 13.77
CA LEU A 146 -11.49 8.52 14.02
C LEU A 146 -10.03 8.23 14.33
N THR A 147 -9.12 8.91 13.62
CA THR A 147 -7.67 8.80 13.84
C THR A 147 -7.29 9.32 15.24
N GLU A 148 -7.84 10.47 15.65
CA GLU A 148 -7.64 11.04 16.98
C GLU A 148 -8.28 10.22 18.11
N ALA A 149 -9.45 9.63 17.87
CA ALA A 149 -10.11 8.75 18.83
C ALA A 149 -9.29 7.47 19.07
N SER A 150 -8.75 6.88 18.00
CA SER A 150 -7.84 5.73 18.09
C SER A 150 -6.58 6.06 18.88
N ALA A 151 -6.02 7.28 18.72
CA ALA A 151 -4.84 7.71 19.47
C ALA A 151 -5.14 8.00 20.96
N LYS A 152 -6.37 8.38 21.32
CA LYS A 152 -6.78 8.61 22.71
C LYS A 152 -7.12 7.32 23.45
N GLN A 153 -7.59 6.29 22.74
CA GLN A 153 -7.95 5.01 23.33
C GLN A 153 -6.71 4.21 23.80
N GLU A 154 -5.54 4.41 23.18
CA GLU A 154 -4.26 3.88 23.66
C GLU A 154 -3.76 4.53 24.97
N LEU A 155 -4.34 5.66 25.41
CA LEU A 155 -3.90 6.39 26.61
C LEU A 155 -4.64 5.97 27.91
N TRP A 156 -5.80 5.31 27.82
CA TRP A 156 -6.63 4.97 28.99
C TRP A 156 -6.62 3.48 29.38
N GLU A 157 -6.00 2.60 28.61
CA GLU A 157 -5.74 1.22 29.03
C GLU A 157 -4.39 1.12 29.76
N ASN A 158 -4.29 1.78 30.92
CA ASN A 158 -3.31 1.43 31.95
C ASN A 158 -3.87 1.80 33.34
N PRO A 159 -4.59 0.88 34.00
CA PRO A 159 -4.87 1.02 35.42
C PRO A 159 -3.65 0.50 36.19
N GLU A 160 -2.90 1.42 36.81
CA GLU A 160 -1.98 1.06 37.89
C GLU A 160 -2.76 0.45 39.06
N GLY A 161 -2.49 -0.82 39.33
CA GLY A 161 -2.89 -1.53 40.54
C GLY A 161 -1.69 -2.30 41.07
N THR A 162 -0.97 -1.68 42.00
CA THR A 162 0.15 -2.26 42.74
C THR A 162 -0.32 -3.41 43.64
N SER A 163 0.50 -4.48 43.77
CA SER A 163 1.10 -4.88 45.07
C SER A 163 1.47 -6.38 45.17
N SER A 164 2.69 -6.59 45.68
CA SER A 164 3.15 -7.70 46.53
C SER A 164 3.70 -8.99 45.93
N ARG A 165 4.99 -8.91 45.59
CA ARG A 165 6.11 -9.67 46.22
C ARG A 165 5.68 -10.76 47.22
N ARG A 166 5.99 -12.03 46.91
CA ARG A 166 6.51 -12.99 47.90
C ARG A 166 7.45 -14.02 47.26
N LYS A 167 8.52 -14.31 48.01
CA LYS A 167 9.70 -15.11 47.67
C LYS A 167 9.41 -16.61 47.56
N LEU A 168 10.23 -17.27 46.75
CA LEU A 168 10.51 -18.70 46.73
C LEU A 168 11.02 -19.21 48.11
N PRO A 169 10.89 -20.52 48.40
CA PRO A 169 12.12 -21.31 48.45
C PRO A 169 12.04 -22.66 47.73
N SER A 170 13.18 -23.05 47.17
CA SER A 170 13.47 -24.32 46.53
C SER A 170 13.75 -25.43 47.54
N SER A 171 13.39 -26.67 47.22
CA SER A 171 14.25 -27.84 47.45
C SER A 171 13.75 -29.09 46.69
N SER A 172 14.57 -29.51 45.72
CA SER A 172 15.15 -30.85 45.51
C SER A 172 14.30 -32.13 45.31
N GLN A 173 14.34 -32.60 44.05
CA GLN A 173 14.85 -33.90 43.54
C GLN A 173 14.12 -35.26 43.75
N THR A 174 14.01 -35.94 42.58
CA THR A 174 14.07 -37.40 42.23
C THR A 174 12.94 -38.31 42.75
N ASP A 175 12.24 -39.10 41.92
CA ASP A 175 12.75 -40.32 41.28
C ASP A 175 12.00 -40.76 40.00
N LEU A 176 12.71 -41.54 39.17
CA LEU A 176 12.27 -42.28 37.98
C LEU A 176 11.48 -43.55 38.33
N ASN A 177 10.39 -43.84 37.60
CA ASN A 177 10.21 -45.10 36.84
C ASN A 177 8.90 -45.14 36.01
N SER A 178 9.07 -45.62 34.77
CA SER A 178 8.18 -45.71 33.58
C SER A 178 7.10 -46.82 33.66
N PRO A 179 6.41 -47.21 32.56
CA PRO A 179 5.69 -46.44 31.53
C PRO A 179 4.24 -46.98 31.31
N THR A 180 3.27 -46.10 31.04
CA THR A 180 2.13 -46.43 30.14
C THR A 180 1.57 -45.11 29.60
N ILE A 181 2.25 -44.49 28.64
CA ILE A 181 1.70 -43.31 27.96
C ILE A 181 0.66 -43.80 26.96
N LYS A 182 -0.60 -43.82 27.41
CA LYS A 182 -1.72 -43.55 26.51
C LYS A 182 -1.43 -42.17 25.92
N THR A 183 -1.18 -42.09 24.61
CA THR A 183 -1.13 -40.81 23.92
C THR A 183 -2.44 -40.08 24.22
N PRO A 184 -2.41 -38.90 24.86
CA PRO A 184 -3.55 -38.00 24.80
C PRO A 184 -3.64 -37.64 23.32
N HIS A 185 -4.70 -38.07 22.63
CA HIS A 185 -5.00 -37.56 21.31
C HIS A 185 -5.22 -36.06 21.49
N GLN A 186 -4.18 -35.26 21.24
CA GLN A 186 -4.35 -33.83 21.07
C GLN A 186 -5.28 -33.67 19.86
N PRO A 187 -6.39 -32.94 19.97
CA PRO A 187 -7.23 -32.65 18.82
C PRO A 187 -6.36 -31.99 17.75
N LEU A 188 -6.27 -32.63 16.59
CA LEU A 188 -5.40 -32.23 15.49
C LEU A 188 -6.28 -31.77 14.34
N VAL A 189 -6.24 -30.48 14.03
CA VAL A 189 -7.01 -29.91 12.92
C VAL A 189 -6.32 -30.29 11.62
N LYS A 190 -7.05 -30.93 10.70
CA LYS A 190 -6.54 -31.27 9.36
C LYS A 190 -6.73 -30.09 8.42
N VAL A 191 -5.64 -29.52 7.94
CA VAL A 191 -5.64 -28.31 7.10
C VAL A 191 -4.98 -28.65 5.76
N HIS A 192 -5.59 -28.22 4.67
CA HIS A 192 -5.01 -28.35 3.33
C HIS A 192 -4.33 -27.03 2.93
N PRO A 193 -3.02 -27.04 2.62
CA PRO A 193 -2.34 -25.87 2.05
C PRO A 193 -2.71 -25.68 0.58
N LEU A 194 -3.32 -24.55 0.24
CA LEU A 194 -3.56 -24.16 -1.14
C LEU A 194 -2.59 -23.03 -1.52
N ILE A 195 -1.59 -23.33 -2.34
CA ILE A 195 -0.57 -22.36 -2.74
C ILE A 195 -0.98 -21.70 -4.06
N CYS A 196 -1.33 -20.41 -4.02
CA CYS A 196 -1.82 -19.67 -5.20
C CYS A 196 -0.72 -18.91 -5.97
N GLY A 197 0.54 -19.00 -5.55
CA GLY A 197 1.69 -18.34 -6.19
C GLY A 197 3.02 -18.72 -5.53
N GLN A 198 4.10 -18.00 -5.87
CA GLN A 198 5.42 -18.26 -5.29
C GLN A 198 5.52 -17.68 -3.88
N THR A 199 5.72 -18.55 -2.89
CA THR A 199 5.77 -18.22 -1.45
C THR A 199 7.17 -18.23 -0.86
N LEU A 200 8.18 -18.67 -1.63
CA LEU A 200 9.58 -18.75 -1.19
C LEU A 200 9.80 -19.62 0.06
N GLY A 201 8.91 -20.60 0.29
CA GLY A 201 8.97 -21.49 1.46
C GLY A 201 8.31 -20.93 2.72
N ALA A 202 7.82 -19.68 2.70
CA ALA A 202 7.10 -19.08 3.83
C ALA A 202 5.83 -19.85 4.19
N ASP A 203 5.16 -20.49 3.23
CA ASP A 203 4.03 -21.40 3.47
C ASP A 203 4.41 -22.54 4.44
N ARG A 204 5.58 -23.16 4.25
CA ARG A 204 6.08 -24.24 5.10
C ARG A 204 6.46 -23.74 6.49
N GLU A 205 7.07 -22.55 6.56
CA GLU A 205 7.39 -21.89 7.82
C GLU A 205 6.14 -21.60 8.64
N ILE A 206 5.08 -21.09 8.02
CA ILE A 206 3.79 -20.85 8.67
C ILE A 206 3.25 -22.15 9.28
N PHE A 207 3.24 -23.25 8.52
CA PHE A 207 2.79 -24.55 9.05
C PHE A 207 3.64 -25.07 10.21
N ALA A 208 4.96 -24.88 10.16
CA ALA A 208 5.85 -25.30 11.25
C ALA A 208 5.62 -24.51 12.55
N LEU A 209 5.09 -23.29 12.46
CA LEU A 209 4.77 -22.44 13.62
C LEU A 209 3.41 -22.77 14.25
N LEU A 210 2.49 -23.38 13.50
CA LEU A 210 1.16 -23.74 13.97
C LEU A 210 1.18 -25.04 14.78
N LYS A 211 0.60 -25.01 15.98
CA LYS A 211 0.50 -26.16 16.90
C LYS A 211 -0.87 -26.80 16.78
N GLY A 212 -0.92 -28.14 16.88
CA GLY A 212 -2.19 -28.87 16.79
C GLY A 212 -2.83 -28.81 15.39
N VAL A 213 -2.04 -28.48 14.37
CA VAL A 213 -2.44 -28.48 12.96
C VAL A 213 -1.63 -29.55 12.23
N SER A 214 -2.30 -30.32 11.37
CA SER A 214 -1.66 -31.25 10.45
C SER A 214 -1.99 -30.92 9.01
N MET A 215 -0.99 -31.02 8.15
CA MET A 215 -1.18 -30.95 6.71
C MET A 215 -1.94 -32.19 6.24
N SER A 216 -2.92 -31.97 5.38
CA SER A 216 -3.77 -33.03 4.81
C SER A 216 -4.09 -32.75 3.35
N GLU A 217 -4.53 -33.80 2.67
CA GLU A 217 -5.03 -33.72 1.32
C GLU A 217 -6.41 -33.03 1.29
N LEU A 218 -6.77 -32.48 0.12
CA LEU A 218 -7.98 -31.68 -0.01
C LEU A 218 -9.25 -32.44 0.40
N TRP A 219 -9.36 -33.75 0.16
CA TRP A 219 -10.57 -34.52 0.50
C TRP A 219 -10.71 -34.80 2.01
N ASP A 220 -9.60 -34.89 2.74
CA ASP A 220 -9.56 -35.26 4.18
C ASP A 220 -9.34 -34.04 5.09
N CYS A 221 -9.23 -32.84 4.53
CA CYS A 221 -9.08 -31.63 5.33
C CYS A 221 -10.41 -31.12 5.91
N GLN A 222 -10.31 -30.47 7.07
CA GLN A 222 -11.38 -29.70 7.70
C GLN A 222 -11.32 -28.22 7.26
N PHE A 223 -10.12 -27.71 6.98
CA PHE A 223 -9.87 -26.33 6.55
C PHE A 223 -9.00 -26.26 5.32
N ILE A 224 -9.12 -25.14 4.62
CA ILE A 224 -8.17 -24.73 3.58
C ILE A 224 -7.41 -23.52 4.07
N LEU A 225 -6.08 -23.58 4.04
CA LEU A 225 -5.22 -22.43 4.28
C LEU A 225 -4.66 -22.00 2.92
N ALA A 226 -5.26 -20.95 2.36
CA ALA A 226 -4.92 -20.46 1.03
C ALA A 226 -3.86 -19.36 1.11
N PHE A 227 -2.70 -19.61 0.52
CA PHE A 227 -1.60 -18.64 0.42
C PHE A 227 -1.69 -17.86 -0.88
N CYS A 228 -1.89 -16.55 -0.76
CA CYS A 228 -1.99 -15.62 -1.88
C CYS A 228 -0.85 -14.61 -1.82
N PRO A 229 0.29 -14.89 -2.48
CA PRO A 229 1.33 -13.90 -2.71
C PRO A 229 0.82 -12.77 -3.60
N ILE A 230 1.01 -11.52 -3.14
CA ILE A 230 0.70 -10.33 -3.91
C ILE A 230 1.92 -9.99 -4.76
N VAL A 231 1.82 -10.23 -6.06
CA VAL A 231 2.93 -10.11 -7.03
C VAL A 231 2.66 -9.01 -8.04
N SER A 232 1.39 -8.81 -8.42
CA SER A 232 1.00 -7.82 -9.41
C SER A 232 0.27 -6.66 -8.72
N ARG A 233 -0.99 -6.90 -8.36
CA ARG A 233 -1.91 -5.96 -7.72
C ARG A 233 -2.82 -6.77 -6.82
N ALA A 234 -3.01 -6.30 -5.59
CA ALA A 234 -3.76 -7.02 -4.57
C ALA A 234 -5.13 -7.52 -5.08
N GLY A 235 -5.91 -6.68 -5.76
CA GLY A 235 -7.23 -7.09 -6.27
C GLY A 235 -7.21 -8.28 -7.23
N THR A 236 -6.29 -8.28 -8.20
CA THR A 236 -6.20 -9.36 -9.20
C THR A 236 -5.72 -10.66 -8.56
N ASP A 237 -4.64 -10.59 -7.76
CA ASP A 237 -4.07 -11.78 -7.12
C ASP A 237 -5.06 -12.41 -6.13
N ILE A 238 -5.82 -11.59 -5.39
CA ILE A 238 -6.89 -12.04 -4.48
C ILE A 238 -8.01 -12.74 -5.26
N GLU A 239 -8.52 -12.14 -6.34
CA GLU A 239 -9.58 -12.75 -7.13
C GLU A 239 -9.16 -14.12 -7.71
N ASP A 240 -7.92 -14.23 -8.18
CA ASP A 240 -7.39 -15.49 -8.70
C ASP A 240 -7.19 -16.55 -7.62
N ALA A 241 -6.81 -16.15 -6.40
CA ALA A 241 -6.75 -17.07 -5.27
C ALA A 241 -8.15 -17.55 -4.87
N LEU A 242 -9.13 -16.64 -4.77
CA LEU A 242 -10.52 -16.95 -4.42
C LEU A 242 -11.17 -17.94 -5.41
N ARG A 243 -10.90 -17.79 -6.72
CA ARG A 243 -11.36 -18.74 -7.76
C ARG A 243 -10.83 -20.17 -7.58
N LYS A 244 -9.67 -20.34 -6.93
CA LYS A 244 -9.05 -21.65 -6.69
C LYS A 244 -9.53 -22.30 -5.40
N ILE A 245 -10.17 -21.56 -4.49
CA ILE A 245 -10.63 -22.06 -3.20
C ILE A 245 -11.97 -22.82 -3.39
N PRO A 246 -12.04 -24.12 -3.04
CA PRO A 246 -13.28 -24.89 -2.97
C PRO A 246 -14.29 -24.25 -2.01
N ALA A 247 -15.54 -24.09 -2.47
CA ALA A 247 -16.59 -23.40 -1.73
C ALA A 247 -17.23 -24.25 -0.61
N ASP A 248 -17.00 -25.56 -0.61
CA ASP A 248 -17.61 -26.54 0.30
C ASP A 248 -16.89 -26.67 1.65
N LYS A 249 -15.73 -26.01 1.81
CA LYS A 249 -14.91 -26.06 3.03
C LYS A 249 -14.57 -24.66 3.55
N PRO A 250 -14.51 -24.46 4.87
CA PRO A 250 -14.07 -23.20 5.43
C PRO A 250 -12.60 -22.95 5.07
N ALA A 251 -12.31 -21.72 4.67
CA ALA A 251 -10.98 -21.32 4.24
C ALA A 251 -10.50 -20.06 4.95
N VAL A 252 -9.21 -20.03 5.26
CA VAL A 252 -8.50 -18.83 5.68
C VAL A 252 -7.65 -18.34 4.52
N LEU A 253 -7.82 -17.08 4.14
CA LEU A 253 -7.03 -16.46 3.08
C LEU A 253 -5.85 -15.71 3.69
N VAL A 254 -4.64 -16.18 3.40
CA VAL A 254 -3.38 -15.55 3.78
C VAL A 254 -2.88 -14.68 2.64
N LEU A 255 -2.94 -13.37 2.79
CA LEU A 255 -2.38 -12.39 1.85
C LEU A 255 -0.91 -12.16 2.18
N MET A 256 -0.01 -12.56 1.29
CA MET A 256 1.43 -12.50 1.51
C MET A 256 2.01 -11.34 0.69
N TYR A 257 2.37 -10.26 1.36
CA TYR A 257 2.96 -9.08 0.74
C TYR A 257 4.47 -9.23 0.66
N HIS A 258 5.00 -9.19 -0.56
CA HIS A 258 6.44 -9.22 -0.76
C HIS A 258 7.03 -7.85 -0.41
N THR A 259 7.70 -7.78 0.73
CA THR A 259 8.30 -6.53 1.21
C THR A 259 9.34 -6.82 2.27
N PHE A 260 10.45 -6.07 2.25
CA PHE A 260 11.44 -6.11 3.32
C PHE A 260 11.08 -5.21 4.51
N ASN A 261 10.02 -4.38 4.41
CA ASN A 261 9.61 -3.45 5.46
C ASN A 261 8.80 -4.17 6.55
N PRO A 262 9.32 -4.35 7.79
CA PRO A 262 8.59 -5.02 8.86
C PRO A 262 7.38 -4.22 9.38
N ASN A 263 7.33 -2.92 9.08
CA ASN A 263 6.25 -2.00 9.46
C ASN A 263 5.36 -1.66 8.26
N TYR A 264 5.24 -2.58 7.30
CA TYR A 264 4.38 -2.39 6.15
C TYR A 264 2.93 -2.20 6.59
N VAL A 265 2.32 -1.10 6.15
CA VAL A 265 0.90 -0.84 6.40
C VAL A 265 0.10 -1.55 5.33
N PHE A 266 -0.65 -2.56 5.75
CA PHE A 266 -1.48 -3.34 4.83
C PHE A 266 -2.55 -2.43 4.19
N PRO A 267 -2.72 -2.47 2.86
CA PRO A 267 -3.86 -1.85 2.21
C PRO A 267 -5.16 -2.35 2.85
N SER A 268 -6.16 -1.47 2.98
CA SER A 268 -7.49 -1.90 3.39
C SER A 268 -8.02 -2.91 2.37
N CYS A 269 -8.07 -4.17 2.77
CA CYS A 269 -8.66 -5.21 1.97
C CYS A 269 -10.18 -5.08 2.11
N ASN A 270 -10.79 -4.25 1.26
CA ASN A 270 -12.24 -4.22 1.09
C ASN A 270 -12.70 -5.44 0.29
N THR A 271 -12.23 -6.63 0.67
CA THR A 271 -12.92 -7.85 0.28
C THR A 271 -14.18 -7.91 1.11
N ALA A 272 -15.24 -7.27 0.61
CA ALA A 272 -16.58 -7.83 0.79
C ALA A 272 -16.54 -9.21 0.14
N SER A 273 -15.96 -10.17 0.85
CA SER A 273 -15.74 -11.54 0.42
C SER A 273 -17.11 -12.08 0.01
N SER A 274 -17.37 -12.10 -1.29
CA SER A 274 -18.63 -12.65 -1.82
C SER A 274 -18.69 -14.17 -1.61
N GLN A 275 -17.54 -14.78 -1.25
CA GLN A 275 -17.44 -16.17 -0.84
C GLN A 275 -17.71 -16.31 0.66
N VAL A 276 -18.85 -16.93 0.97
CA VAL A 276 -19.35 -17.18 2.33
C VAL A 276 -18.47 -18.13 3.12
N ASN A 277 -17.60 -18.92 2.46
CA ASN A 277 -16.75 -19.91 3.11
C ASN A 277 -15.38 -19.36 3.54
N ILE A 278 -15.05 -18.09 3.28
CA ILE A 278 -13.85 -17.46 3.85
C ILE A 278 -14.15 -17.02 5.28
N VAL A 279 -13.54 -17.69 6.26
CA VAL A 279 -13.78 -17.43 7.68
C VAL A 279 -12.89 -16.33 8.24
N GLU A 280 -11.73 -16.10 7.62
CA GLU A 280 -10.77 -15.10 8.10
C GLU A 280 -9.80 -14.66 6.99
N HIS A 281 -9.35 -13.41 7.09
CA HIS A 281 -8.26 -12.86 6.29
C HIS A 281 -7.07 -12.55 7.19
N VAL A 282 -5.88 -12.99 6.77
CA VAL A 282 -4.64 -12.77 7.50
C VAL A 282 -3.61 -12.18 6.55
N ASN A 283 -3.06 -11.02 6.90
CA ASN A 283 -1.97 -10.44 6.14
C ASN A 283 -0.63 -10.88 6.72
N MET A 284 0.32 -11.21 5.86
CA MET A 284 1.69 -11.56 6.24
C MET A 284 2.70 -10.91 5.32
N LEU A 285 3.91 -10.74 5.82
CA LEU A 285 5.05 -10.15 5.12
C LEU A 285 6.10 -11.23 4.86
N PHE A 286 6.58 -11.32 3.63
CA PHE A 286 7.66 -12.24 3.25
C PHE A 286 8.61 -11.55 2.28
N HIS A 287 9.85 -12.04 2.18
CA HIS A 287 10.85 -11.46 1.28
C HIS A 287 12.00 -12.44 1.01
N ASP A 288 12.60 -12.35 -0.17
CA ASP A 288 13.69 -13.22 -0.61
C ASP A 288 14.90 -13.17 0.33
N SER A 289 15.21 -11.98 0.88
CA SER A 289 16.41 -11.77 1.70
C SER A 289 16.41 -12.49 3.05
N GLN A 290 15.25 -12.91 3.54
CA GLN A 290 15.13 -13.74 4.76
C GLN A 290 14.77 -15.20 4.44
N HIS A 291 14.77 -15.57 3.16
CA HIS A 291 14.36 -16.89 2.66
C HIS A 291 12.95 -17.31 3.12
N GLY A 292 12.02 -16.37 3.27
CA GLY A 292 10.68 -16.68 3.77
C GLY A 292 10.03 -15.53 4.52
N LEU A 293 9.40 -15.85 5.65
CA LEU A 293 8.66 -14.88 6.48
C LEU A 293 9.59 -13.85 7.10
N LEU A 294 9.12 -12.61 7.16
CA LEU A 294 9.79 -11.59 7.96
C LEU A 294 9.64 -11.88 9.45
N LYS A 295 10.73 -11.71 10.20
CA LYS A 295 10.68 -11.66 11.68
C LYS A 295 10.19 -10.28 12.13
N CYS A 296 8.88 -10.13 12.33
CA CYS A 296 8.26 -8.89 12.80
C CYS A 296 6.99 -9.15 13.61
N SER A 297 6.58 -8.15 14.40
CA SER A 297 5.37 -8.21 15.23
C SER A 297 4.09 -8.43 14.42
N ALA A 298 4.02 -7.91 13.20
CA ALA A 298 2.88 -8.13 12.31
C ALA A 298 2.70 -9.62 11.98
N ASN A 299 3.78 -10.33 11.67
CA ASN A 299 3.75 -11.76 11.40
C ASN A 299 3.52 -12.58 12.67
N GLU A 300 4.10 -12.19 13.81
CA GLU A 300 3.80 -12.83 15.10
C GLU A 300 2.31 -12.74 15.44
N PHE A 301 1.69 -11.57 15.24
CA PHE A 301 0.26 -11.38 15.39
C PHE A 301 -0.55 -12.22 14.39
N ALA A 302 -0.13 -12.27 13.13
CA ALA A 302 -0.77 -13.07 12.09
C ALA A 302 -0.77 -14.57 12.43
N ILE A 303 0.36 -15.11 12.92
CA ILE A 303 0.46 -16.50 13.36
C ILE A 303 -0.43 -16.76 14.57
N ASN A 304 -0.46 -15.86 15.56
CA ASN A 304 -1.36 -15.98 16.70
C ASN A 304 -2.83 -15.97 16.26
N LYS A 305 -3.19 -15.13 15.29
CA LYS A 305 -4.53 -15.08 14.71
C LYS A 305 -4.90 -16.39 14.02
N LEU A 306 -4.00 -16.96 13.20
CA LEU A 306 -4.19 -18.28 12.59
C LEU A 306 -4.36 -19.37 13.64
N GLN A 307 -3.52 -19.37 14.68
CA GLN A 307 -3.60 -20.32 15.78
C GLN A 307 -4.95 -20.22 16.50
N SER A 308 -5.44 -19.01 16.77
CA SER A 308 -6.76 -18.78 17.38
C SER A 308 -7.89 -19.30 16.51
N VAL A 309 -7.84 -19.11 15.19
CA VAL A 309 -8.85 -19.66 14.26
C VAL A 309 -8.86 -21.18 14.37
N PHE A 310 -7.72 -21.86 14.26
CA PHE A 310 -7.72 -23.33 14.29
C PHE A 310 -8.06 -23.91 15.66
N CYS A 311 -7.68 -23.25 16.76
CA CYS A 311 -8.07 -23.67 18.11
C CYS A 311 -9.59 -23.66 18.33
N GLN A 312 -10.38 -22.89 17.57
CA GLN A 312 -11.85 -22.93 17.66
C GLN A 312 -12.45 -24.24 17.11
N TYR A 313 -11.65 -25.03 16.39
CA TYR A 313 -12.06 -26.27 15.74
C TYR A 313 -11.28 -27.49 16.25
N MET A 314 -10.55 -27.33 17.36
CA MET A 314 -9.95 -28.40 18.15
C MET A 314 -10.91 -28.87 19.24
#